data_AF-A0A0D8HH76-F1
#
_entry.id   AF-A0A0D8HH76-F1
#
_cell.length_a   1.000
_cell.length_b   1.000
_cell.length_c   1.000
_cell.angle_alpha   90.00
_cell.angle_beta   90.00
_cell.angle_gamma   90.00
#
_symmetry.space_group_name_H-M   'P 1'
#
loop_
_entity.id
_entity.type
_entity.pdbx_description
1 polymer ?
#
loop_
_entity_poly.entity_id
_entity_poly.type
_entity_poly.pdbx_seq_one_letter_code
_entity_poly.pdbx_strand_id
1 'polypeptide(L)'
;MFIREKTTKNKATGTKYIKHQLVRSYREGDKVRQEIVMDLGRLEIDPKDYKKLAQILTMRLAGSESLFEGDLELKSIALSAKIVVT
;
A
#
# COMPACT_ATOMS: atom_id res chain seq x y z
N MET A 1 7.16 3.91 -4.69
CA MET A 1 6.03 2.97 -4.52
C MET A 1 4.75 3.80 -4.36
N PHE A 2 3.58 3.21 -4.51
CA PHE A 2 2.29 3.90 -4.28
C PHE A 2 1.26 2.93 -3.70
N ILE A 3 0.21 3.46 -3.07
CA ILE A 3 -0.92 2.64 -2.61
C ILE A 3 -1.93 2.48 -3.74
N ARG A 4 -2.27 1.23 -4.03
CA ARG A 4 -3.27 0.85 -5.03
C ARG A 4 -4.48 0.24 -4.33
N GLU A 5 -5.66 0.80 -4.58
CA GLU A 5 -6.92 0.14 -4.24
C GLU A 5 -7.23 -0.97 -5.27
N LYS A 6 -7.66 -2.12 -4.77
CA LYS A 6 -8.14 -3.24 -5.57
C LYS A 6 -9.53 -3.64 -5.10
N THR A 7 -10.53 -3.44 -5.95
CA THR A 7 -11.87 -3.98 -5.75
C THR A 7 -11.98 -5.37 -6.39
N THR A 8 -12.45 -6.35 -5.62
CA THR A 8 -12.78 -7.68 -6.12
C THR A 8 -14.25 -7.95 -5.88
N LYS A 9 -14.95 -8.54 -6.84
CA LYS A 9 -16.36 -8.91 -6.72
C LYS A 9 -16.49 -10.42 -6.63
N ASN A 10 -17.15 -10.93 -5.59
CA ASN A 10 -17.56 -12.33 -5.55
C ASN A 10 -18.64 -12.56 -6.61
N LYS A 11 -18.41 -13.47 -7.55
CA LYS A 11 -19.32 -13.73 -8.67
C LYS A 11 -20.63 -14.40 -8.22
N ALA A 12 -20.60 -15.20 -7.16
CA ALA A 12 -21.76 -15.94 -6.66
C ALA A 12 -22.69 -15.05 -5.84
N THR A 13 -22.14 -14.22 -4.94
CA THR A 13 -22.94 -13.38 -4.03
C THR A 13 -23.08 -11.93 -4.47
N GLY A 14 -22.27 -11.49 -5.44
CA GLY A 14 -22.20 -10.10 -5.87
C GLY A 14 -21.46 -9.15 -4.92
N THR A 15 -21.03 -9.63 -3.75
CA THR A 15 -20.36 -8.83 -2.71
C THR A 15 -19.04 -8.25 -3.23
N LYS A 16 -18.82 -6.95 -2.99
CA LYS A 16 -17.57 -6.25 -3.32
C LYS A 16 -16.64 -6.22 -2.10
N TYR A 17 -15.38 -6.51 -2.34
CA TYR A 17 -14.31 -6.46 -1.35
C TYR A 17 -13.28 -5.45 -1.83
N ILE A 18 -12.91 -4.53 -0.96
CA ILE A 18 -11.89 -3.52 -1.22
C ILE A 18 -10.67 -3.84 -0.37
N LYS A 19 -9.50 -3.82 -1.00
CA LYS A 19 -8.22 -3.89 -0.30
C LYS A 19 -7.21 -2.93 -0.91
N HIS A 20 -6.19 -2.61 -0.14
CA HIS A 20 -5.14 -1.69 -0.49
C HIS A 20 -3.80 -2.40 -0.43
N GLN A 21 -2.91 -2.05 -1.35
CA GLN A 21 -1.61 -2.69 -1.49
C GLN A 21 -0.55 -1.62 -1.71
N LEU A 22 0.62 -1.77 -1.08
CA LEU A 22 1.80 -1.02 -1.47
C LEU A 22 2.39 -1.67 -2.72
N VAL A 23 2.53 -0.90 -3.79
CA VAL A 23 2.99 -1.38 -5.09
C VAL A 23 4.28 -0.67 -5.50
N ARG A 24 5.26 -1.46 -5.94
CA ARG A 24 6.48 -0.97 -6.58
C ARG A 24 6.33 -1.04 -8.09
N SER A 25 6.67 0.03 -8.79
CA SER A 25 6.83 0.01 -10.25
C SER A 25 8.32 -0.11 -10.59
N TYR A 26 8.64 -0.98 -11.54
CA TYR A 26 9.99 -1.15 -12.06
C TYR A 26 9.94 -1.31 -13.58
N ARG A 27 11.05 -0.98 -14.26
CA ARG A 27 11.19 -1.20 -15.70
C ARG A 27 11.80 -2.57 -15.95
N GLU A 28 11.21 -3.31 -16.86
CA GLU A 28 11.75 -4.56 -17.42
C GLU A 28 11.81 -4.38 -18.94
N GLY A 29 13.01 -4.04 -19.43
CA GLY A 29 13.19 -3.56 -20.81
C GLY A 29 12.33 -2.32 -21.07
N ASP A 30 11.54 -2.37 -22.15
CA ASP A 30 10.64 -1.29 -22.56
C ASP A 30 9.28 -1.29 -21.81
N LYS A 31 9.05 -2.26 -20.92
CA LYS A 31 7.78 -2.40 -20.20
C LYS A 31 7.92 -1.91 -18.75
N VAL A 32 6.87 -1.24 -18.25
CA VAL A 32 6.74 -0.94 -16.82
C VAL A 32 5.92 -2.05 -16.18
N ARG A 33 6.50 -2.73 -15.20
CA ARG A 33 5.83 -3.74 -14.38
C ARG A 33 5.54 -3.22 -12.98
N GLN A 34 4.59 -3.89 -12.32
CA GLN A 34 4.19 -3.60 -10.96
C GLN A 34 4.29 -4.86 -10.11
N GLU A 35 4.89 -4.72 -8.93
CA GLU A 35 5.04 -5.76 -7.91
C GLU A 35 4.33 -5.31 -6.63
N ILE A 36 3.63 -6.24 -5.98
CA ILE A 36 3.01 -5.99 -4.68
C ILE A 36 4.08 -6.21 -3.61
N VAL A 37 4.35 -5.19 -2.81
CA VAL A 37 5.35 -5.23 -1.75
C VAL A 37 4.71 -5.56 -0.40
N MET A 38 3.53 -4.99 -0.14
CA MET A 38 2.79 -5.18 1.11
C MET A 38 1.29 -5.26 0.86
N ASP A 39 0.60 -6.08 1.65
CA ASP A 39 -0.85 -6.05 1.77
C ASP A 39 -1.22 -5.20 2.99
N LEU A 40 -2.08 -4.21 2.77
CA LEU A 40 -2.49 -3.23 3.75
C LEU A 40 -3.92 -3.48 4.24
N GLY A 41 -4.58 -4.53 3.75
CA GLY A 41 -6.00 -4.77 4.04
C GLY A 41 -6.89 -3.63 3.54
N ARG A 42 -7.99 -3.36 4.25
CA ARG A 42 -8.84 -2.20 3.96
C ARG A 42 -8.32 -1.00 4.74
N LEU A 43 -8.04 0.09 4.04
CA LEU A 43 -7.70 1.36 4.65
C LEU A 43 -8.96 2.21 4.73
N GLU A 44 -9.16 2.85 5.89
CA GLU A 44 -10.28 3.74 6.17
C GLU A 44 -9.77 5.17 6.37
N ILE A 45 -8.92 5.65 5.45
CA ILE A 45 -8.33 7.00 5.45
C ILE A 45 -8.61 7.72 4.12
N ASP A 46 -8.47 9.05 4.10
CA ASP A 46 -8.64 9.86 2.89
C ASP A 46 -7.60 9.42 1.82
N PRO A 47 -8.02 9.15 0.56
CA PRO A 47 -7.11 8.86 -0.54
C PRO A 47 -5.97 9.87 -0.75
N LYS A 48 -6.13 11.13 -0.31
CA LYS A 48 -5.06 12.14 -0.31
C LYS A 48 -3.86 11.74 0.54
N ASP A 49 -4.09 11.01 1.64
CA ASP A 49 -3.04 10.57 2.55
C ASP A 49 -2.33 9.29 2.09
N TYR A 50 -2.81 8.64 1.03
CA TYR A 50 -2.17 7.46 0.45
C TYR A 50 -0.73 7.73 0.03
N LYS A 51 -0.44 8.94 -0.47
CA LYS A 51 0.92 9.32 -0.84
C LYS A 51 1.85 9.39 0.38
N LYS A 52 1.37 9.97 1.49
CA LYS A 52 2.14 10.05 2.74
C LYS A 52 2.38 8.67 3.33
N LEU A 53 1.33 7.85 3.40
CA LEU A 53 1.43 6.47 3.90
C LEU A 53 2.37 5.62 3.04
N ALA A 54 2.30 5.73 1.71
CA ALA A 54 3.23 5.07 0.81
C ALA A 54 4.70 5.48 1.09
N GLN A 55 4.94 6.76 1.38
CA GLN A 55 6.27 7.26 1.71
C GLN A 55 6.77 6.75 3.06
N ILE A 56 5.92 6.74 4.10
CA ILE A 56 6.23 6.13 5.40
C ILE A 56 6.65 4.67 5.22
N LEU A 57 5.82 3.87 4.54
CA LEU A 57 6.11 2.46 4.30
C LEU A 57 7.39 2.25 3.48
N THR A 58 7.61 3.07 2.45
CA THR A 58 8.81 2.97 1.59
C THR A 58 10.08 3.27 2.39
N MET A 59 10.08 4.32 3.22
CA MET A 59 11.24 4.69 4.04
C MET A 59 11.55 3.60 5.06
N ARG A 60 10.53 3.06 5.71
CA ARG A 60 10.69 1.94 6.67
C ARG A 60 11.26 0.69 6.01
N LEU A 61 10.79 0.33 4.81
CA LEU A 61 11.36 -0.77 4.03
C LEU A 61 12.84 -0.53 3.66
N ALA A 62 13.25 0.74 3.53
CA ALA A 62 14.64 1.14 3.32
C ALA A 62 15.44 1.29 4.63
N GLY A 63 14.86 1.00 5.79
CA GLY A 63 15.52 1.13 7.10
C GLY A 63 15.69 2.57 7.58
N SER A 64 14.90 3.52 7.06
CA SER A 64 14.97 4.95 7.40
C SER A 64 13.61 5.48 7.87
N GLU A 65 13.62 6.60 8.58
CA GLU A 65 12.39 7.29 9.00
C GLU A 65 11.85 8.23 7.91
N SER A 66 10.53 8.41 7.89
CA SER A 66 9.84 9.34 6.99
C SER A 66 9.61 10.69 7.67
N LEU A 67 9.57 11.76 6.86
CA LEU A 67 9.16 13.10 7.32
C LEU A 67 7.73 13.14 7.88
N PHE A 68 6.92 12.11 7.62
CA PHE A 68 5.54 11.99 8.09
C PHE A 68 5.39 11.10 9.33
N GLU A 69 6.47 10.71 10.01
CA GLU A 69 6.39 9.88 11.24
C GLU A 69 5.67 10.56 12.41
N GLY A 70 5.46 11.89 12.34
CA GLY A 70 4.64 12.64 13.30
C GLY A 70 3.12 12.46 13.11
N ASP A 71 2.68 11.90 11.99
CA ASP A 71 1.27 11.56 11.76
C ASP A 71 0.96 10.20 12.41
N LEU A 72 0.43 10.24 13.63
CA LEU A 72 0.24 9.05 14.46
C LEU A 72 -0.76 8.05 13.86
N GLU A 73 -1.77 8.53 13.13
CA GLU A 73 -2.75 7.67 12.48
C GLU A 73 -2.09 6.87 11.36
N LEU A 74 -1.38 7.55 10.46
CA LEU A 74 -0.66 6.89 9.37
C LEU A 74 0.46 5.99 9.90
N LYS A 75 1.12 6.39 10.99
CA LYS A 75 2.15 5.59 11.66
C LYS A 75 1.58 4.27 12.18
N SER A 76 0.41 4.31 12.82
CA SER A 76 -0.30 3.14 13.34
C SER A 76 -0.66 2.17 12.21
N ILE A 77 -1.25 2.69 11.13
CA ILE A 77 -1.59 1.90 9.94
C ILE A 77 -0.33 1.24 9.37
N ALA A 78 0.77 1.99 9.23
CA ALA A 78 2.02 1.48 8.70
C ALA A 78 2.64 0.36 9.56
N LEU A 79 2.39 0.33 10.87
CA LEU A 79 2.85 -0.75 11.76
C LEU A 79 2.02 -2.04 11.59
N SER A 80 0.74 -1.91 11.24
CA SER A 80 -0.16 -3.07 11.01
C SER A 80 0.04 -3.75 9.65
N ALA A 81 0.75 -3.09 8.73
CA ALA A 81 0.96 -3.55 7.37
C ALA A 81 1.81 -4.83 7.31
N LYS A 82 1.48 -5.75 6.41
CA LYS A 82 2.17 -7.04 6.28
C LYS A 82 2.92 -7.12 4.96
N ILE A 83 4.19 -7.51 5.03
CA ILE A 83 5.01 -7.79 3.86
C ILE A 83 4.45 -9.03 3.15
N VAL A 84 4.32 -8.95 1.82
CA VAL A 84 3.98 -10.10 1.01
C VAL A 84 5.28 -10.81 0.66
N VAL A 85 5.57 -11.92 1.34
CA VAL A 85 6.64 -12.82 0.90
C VAL A 85 6.12 -13.54 -0.34
N THR A 86 6.72 -13.25 -1.50
CA THR A 86 6.40 -13.88 -2.78
C THR A 86 7.43 -14.96 -3.08
#